data_AF-A0A3P3VLU3-F1
#
_entry.id   AF-A0A3P3VLU3-F1
#
_cell.length_a   1.000
_cell.length_b   1.000
_cell.length_c   1.000
_cell.angle_alpha   90.00
_cell.angle_beta   90.00
_cell.angle_gamma   90.00
#
_symmetry.space_group_name_H-M   'P 1'
#
loop_
_entity.id
_entity.type
_entity.pdbx_description
1 polymer ?
#
loop_
_entity_poly.entity_id
_entity_poly.type
_entity_poly.pdbx_seq_one_letter_code
_entity_poly.pdbx_strand_id
1 'polypeptide(L)'
;MTNETASRYRLPPRRERASGAERRVGFELEFSGVSLEQASAAVEALPGGRIVDSTVAERVIDTDLGRFRVELDWNFLKQQAAQNHGQEEWLGTVADVAALLVPVEVVCPPVEIGHLEQLDGLVDALRAGGATGTGESMLAAYGLHINPESPDLEASTLSAYLSAFALLQWWLSEAHQVDLTRKVSPYIDLFSESFVRPLLLEPPGTMESLMELYLQHNPSRNRALDMLPLLAEIDEERVRSRVDDPKIKARPTFHYRLANCQIEQSDWYLSDPWNIWCVLEAVAERPDWLEELGREFLARSRPLLGVNRTEWVDYLKQWLDDHELV
;
A
#
# COMPACT_ATOMS: atom_id res chain seq x y z
N MET A 1 18.14 -20.86 -26.38
CA MET A 1 18.16 -21.04 -24.92
C MET A 1 17.92 -19.67 -24.35
N THR A 2 16.65 -19.34 -24.12
CA THR A 2 16.26 -18.10 -23.45
C THR A 2 16.70 -18.25 -21.99
N ASN A 3 17.59 -17.38 -21.54
CA ASN A 3 17.76 -17.14 -20.11
C ASN A 3 16.43 -16.56 -19.63
N GLU A 4 15.52 -17.39 -19.12
CA GLU A 4 14.47 -16.92 -18.23
C GLU A 4 15.20 -16.37 -17.00
N THR A 5 15.42 -15.07 -16.97
CA THR A 5 15.74 -14.37 -15.73
C THR A 5 14.60 -14.68 -14.77
N ALA A 6 14.91 -15.37 -13.66
CA ALA A 6 13.94 -15.62 -12.62
C ALA A 6 13.26 -14.30 -12.21
N SER A 7 11.92 -14.33 -12.10
CA SER A 7 11.15 -13.14 -11.75
C SER A 7 11.65 -12.57 -10.43
N ARG A 8 11.73 -11.23 -10.35
CA ARG A 8 12.17 -10.52 -9.14
C ARG A 8 11.11 -10.53 -8.03
N TYR A 9 9.87 -10.84 -8.39
CA TYR A 9 8.74 -10.91 -7.49
C TYR A 9 8.74 -12.25 -6.75
N ARG A 10 8.85 -12.19 -5.42
CA ARG A 10 8.67 -13.35 -4.56
C ARG A 10 7.22 -13.82 -4.64
N LEU A 11 7.02 -15.13 -4.56
CA LEU A 11 5.69 -15.71 -4.48
C LEU A 11 5.31 -15.88 -3.01
N PRO A 12 4.12 -15.42 -2.58
CA PRO A 12 3.68 -15.60 -1.21
C PRO A 12 3.37 -17.07 -0.92
N PRO A 13 3.30 -17.48 0.36
CA PRO A 13 2.99 -18.86 0.72
C PRO A 13 1.61 -19.31 0.23
N ARG A 14 0.60 -18.43 0.29
CA ARG A 14 -0.74 -18.68 -0.27
C ARG A 14 -0.94 -17.89 -1.55
N ARG A 15 -0.89 -18.58 -2.69
CA ARG A 15 -1.02 -17.97 -4.03
C ARG A 15 -2.44 -17.92 -4.56
N GLU A 16 -3.28 -18.81 -4.05
CA GLU A 16 -4.66 -18.97 -4.52
C GLU A 16 -5.65 -18.42 -3.51
N ARG A 17 -6.75 -17.88 -4.03
CA ARG A 17 -7.92 -17.52 -3.22
C ARG A 17 -8.75 -18.76 -2.91
N ALA A 18 -9.71 -18.67 -1.99
CA ALA A 18 -10.60 -19.79 -1.62
C ALA A 18 -11.31 -20.49 -2.81
N SER A 19 -11.49 -19.81 -3.94
CA SER A 19 -12.07 -20.40 -5.16
C SER A 19 -11.06 -21.17 -6.05
N GLY A 20 -9.79 -21.23 -5.69
CA GLY A 20 -8.73 -21.89 -6.45
C GLY A 20 -8.17 -21.07 -7.62
N ALA A 21 -8.64 -19.84 -7.82
CA ALA A 21 -7.98 -18.95 -8.78
C ALA A 21 -6.76 -18.28 -8.14
N GLU A 22 -5.85 -17.79 -8.96
CA GLU A 22 -4.71 -17.01 -8.49
C GLU A 22 -5.17 -15.70 -7.83
N ARG A 23 -4.55 -15.36 -6.70
CA ARG A 23 -4.74 -14.08 -6.01
C ARG A 23 -4.18 -12.93 -6.84
N ARG A 24 -4.74 -11.75 -6.63
CA ARG A 24 -4.34 -10.54 -7.32
C ARG A 24 -3.73 -9.50 -6.38
N VAL A 25 -2.95 -8.59 -6.95
CA VAL A 25 -2.37 -7.44 -6.24
C VAL A 25 -2.64 -6.19 -7.07
N GLY A 26 -3.25 -5.17 -6.46
CA GLY A 26 -3.31 -3.84 -7.04
C GLY A 26 -2.14 -2.99 -6.56
N PHE A 27 -1.67 -2.09 -7.41
CA PHE A 27 -0.68 -1.07 -7.03
C PHE A 27 -1.24 0.33 -7.31
N GLU A 28 -0.92 1.28 -6.45
CA GLU A 28 -1.22 2.71 -6.68
C GLU A 28 0.12 3.46 -6.55
N LEU A 29 0.57 4.08 -7.64
CA LEU A 29 1.85 4.80 -7.70
C LEU A 29 1.59 6.30 -7.75
N GLU A 30 2.05 7.03 -6.75
CA GLU A 30 2.01 8.49 -6.74
C GLU A 30 3.38 9.07 -7.09
N PHE A 31 3.42 10.07 -7.96
CA PHE A 31 4.65 10.74 -8.40
C PHE A 31 4.34 12.11 -9.04
N SER A 32 5.36 12.87 -9.41
CA SER A 32 5.27 14.08 -10.22
C SER A 32 6.30 14.07 -11.34
N GLY A 33 6.55 15.20 -12.01
CA GLY A 33 7.58 15.31 -13.06
C GLY A 33 7.13 14.86 -14.44
N VAL A 34 5.96 14.21 -14.54
CA VAL A 34 5.29 13.88 -15.81
C VAL A 34 3.84 14.35 -15.79
N SER A 35 3.30 14.72 -16.95
CA SER A 35 1.91 15.14 -17.07
C SER A 35 0.94 13.96 -17.06
N LEU A 36 -0.36 14.24 -16.88
CA LEU A 36 -1.44 13.27 -17.04
C LEU A 36 -1.36 12.55 -18.39
N GLU A 37 -1.08 13.29 -19.47
CA GLU A 37 -0.95 12.75 -20.83
C GLU A 37 0.26 11.83 -20.96
N GLN A 38 1.41 12.21 -20.40
CA GLN A 38 2.63 11.40 -20.46
C GLN A 38 2.48 10.11 -19.66
N ALA A 39 1.93 10.19 -18.44
CA ALA A 39 1.65 9.02 -17.62
C ALA A 39 0.61 8.11 -18.29
N SER A 40 -0.43 8.68 -18.89
CA SER A 40 -1.45 7.91 -19.62
C SER A 40 -0.88 7.24 -20.86
N ALA A 41 0.04 7.90 -21.58
CA ALA A 41 0.74 7.29 -22.72
C ALA A 41 1.64 6.14 -22.28
N ALA A 42 2.28 6.22 -21.11
CA ALA A 42 3.04 5.12 -20.53
C ALA A 42 2.15 3.91 -20.22
N VAL A 43 0.94 4.14 -19.68
CA VAL A 43 -0.05 3.08 -19.44
C VAL A 43 -0.62 2.53 -20.76
N GLU A 44 -0.93 3.39 -21.73
CA GLU A 44 -1.44 2.98 -23.05
C GLU A 44 -0.42 2.16 -23.86
N ALA A 45 0.88 2.27 -23.55
CA ALA A 45 1.92 1.45 -24.16
C ALA A 45 1.93 -0.01 -23.68
N LEU A 46 1.19 -0.34 -22.62
CA LEU A 46 1.00 -1.72 -22.17
C LEU A 46 0.21 -2.55 -23.20
N PRO A 47 0.37 -3.88 -23.24
CA PRO A 47 -0.41 -4.74 -24.13
C PRO A 47 -1.92 -4.51 -24.01
N GLY A 48 -2.60 -4.37 -25.15
CA GLY A 48 -4.04 -4.10 -25.20
C GLY A 48 -4.45 -2.67 -24.84
N GLY A 49 -3.49 -1.77 -24.57
CA GLY A 49 -3.71 -0.40 -24.11
C GLY A 49 -4.60 0.42 -25.04
N ARG A 50 -5.69 0.96 -24.48
CA ARG A 50 -6.60 1.88 -25.16
C ARG A 50 -7.26 2.82 -24.16
N ILE A 51 -7.13 4.13 -24.38
CA ILE A 51 -7.90 5.12 -23.63
C ILE A 51 -9.40 4.92 -23.90
N VAL A 52 -10.19 4.73 -22.84
CA VAL A 52 -11.64 4.50 -22.92
C VAL A 52 -12.46 5.64 -22.33
N ASP A 53 -11.88 6.43 -21.44
CA ASP A 53 -12.48 7.64 -20.89
C ASP A 53 -11.40 8.68 -20.58
N SER A 54 -11.77 9.95 -20.64
CA SER A 54 -10.83 11.07 -20.62
C SER A 54 -11.51 12.36 -20.17
N THR A 55 -11.11 12.88 -19.02
CA THR A 55 -11.54 14.18 -18.48
C THR A 55 -10.33 15.10 -18.27
N VAL A 56 -10.49 16.34 -17.85
CA VAL A 56 -9.32 17.19 -17.53
C VAL A 56 -8.47 16.66 -16.35
N ALA A 57 -9.01 15.70 -15.60
CA ALA A 57 -8.54 15.18 -14.32
C ALA A 57 -7.92 13.80 -14.39
N GLU A 58 -8.44 13.00 -15.31
CA GLU A 58 -8.44 11.56 -15.21
C GLU A 58 -8.42 10.99 -16.62
N ARG A 59 -7.71 9.88 -16.76
CA ARG A 59 -7.76 9.01 -17.93
C ARG A 59 -8.02 7.61 -17.45
N VAL A 60 -8.92 6.92 -18.14
CA VAL A 60 -9.19 5.50 -17.92
C VAL A 60 -8.67 4.74 -19.13
N ILE A 61 -7.82 3.75 -18.88
CA ILE A 61 -7.15 2.97 -19.93
C ILE A 61 -7.46 1.50 -19.70
N ASP A 62 -8.04 0.83 -20.70
CA ASP A 62 -8.17 -0.63 -20.69
C ASP A 62 -6.89 -1.24 -21.28
N THR A 63 -6.40 -2.32 -20.68
CA THR A 63 -5.23 -3.11 -21.10
C THR A 63 -5.54 -4.60 -20.95
N ASP A 64 -4.64 -5.48 -21.41
CA ASP A 64 -4.74 -6.93 -21.19
C ASP A 64 -4.61 -7.31 -19.70
N LEU A 65 -4.00 -6.45 -18.87
CA LEU A 65 -3.91 -6.61 -17.41
C LEU A 65 -5.17 -6.11 -16.68
N GLY A 66 -6.07 -5.43 -17.38
CA GLY A 66 -7.28 -4.82 -16.83
C GLY A 66 -7.32 -3.30 -16.99
N ARG A 67 -8.19 -2.66 -16.21
CA ARG A 67 -8.47 -1.23 -16.31
C ARG A 67 -7.61 -0.41 -15.34
N PHE A 68 -6.77 0.45 -15.90
CA PHE A 68 -5.99 1.44 -15.19
C PHE A 68 -6.74 2.77 -15.10
N ARG A 69 -6.41 3.55 -14.08
CA ARG A 69 -6.75 4.97 -14.00
C ARG A 69 -5.50 5.78 -13.76
N VAL A 70 -5.40 6.91 -14.43
CA VAL A 70 -4.37 7.91 -14.18
C VAL A 70 -5.10 9.17 -13.75
N GLU A 71 -4.82 9.65 -12.55
CA GLU A 71 -5.56 10.73 -11.90
C GLU A 71 -4.61 11.84 -11.44
N LEU A 72 -5.05 13.09 -11.52
CA LEU A 72 -4.39 14.23 -10.88
C LEU A 72 -4.94 14.43 -9.47
N ASP A 73 -4.08 14.73 -8.49
CA ASP A 73 -4.55 15.12 -7.16
C ASP A 73 -5.18 16.53 -7.18
N TRP A 74 -6.50 16.58 -7.37
CA TRP A 74 -7.28 17.82 -7.33
C TRP A 74 -7.28 18.52 -5.99
N ASN A 75 -7.04 17.81 -4.88
CA ASN A 75 -7.02 18.46 -3.57
C ASN A 75 -5.74 19.28 -3.42
N PHE A 76 -4.62 18.79 -3.93
CA PHE A 76 -3.40 19.57 -4.07
C PHE A 76 -3.64 20.85 -4.88
N LEU A 77 -4.24 20.72 -6.07
CA LEU A 77 -4.60 21.86 -6.92
C LEU A 77 -5.50 22.88 -6.21
N LYS A 78 -6.54 22.42 -5.51
CA LYS A 78 -7.47 23.28 -4.76
C LYS A 78 -6.80 23.97 -3.57
N GLN A 79 -5.94 23.27 -2.83
CA GLN A 79 -5.22 23.86 -1.70
C GLN A 79 -4.23 24.94 -2.16
N GLN A 80 -3.49 24.68 -3.24
CA GLN A 80 -2.56 25.67 -3.80
C GLN A 80 -3.31 26.90 -4.34
N ALA A 81 -4.43 26.70 -5.04
CA ALA A 81 -5.28 27.79 -5.52
C ALA A 81 -5.88 28.63 -4.37
N ALA A 82 -6.27 27.99 -3.27
CA ALA A 82 -6.80 28.67 -2.08
C ALA A 82 -5.73 29.48 -1.32
N GLN A 83 -4.48 28.98 -1.28
CA GLN A 83 -3.36 29.67 -0.63
C GLN A 83 -2.86 30.88 -1.45
N ASN A 84 -3.02 30.85 -2.78
CA ASN A 84 -2.50 31.88 -3.68
C ASN A 84 -3.47 33.04 -4.01
N HIS A 85 -4.55 33.22 -3.24
CA HIS A 85 -5.49 34.37 -3.27
C HIS A 85 -5.47 35.24 -4.56
N GLY A 86 -6.05 34.75 -5.66
CA GLY A 86 -6.57 35.62 -6.73
C GLY A 86 -5.58 36.20 -7.75
N GLN A 87 -4.46 35.54 -8.09
CA GLN A 87 -3.74 35.88 -9.32
C GLN A 87 -4.33 35.15 -10.53
N GLU A 88 -5.21 35.83 -11.27
CA GLU A 88 -5.73 35.43 -12.59
C GLU A 88 -4.64 35.35 -13.69
N GLU A 89 -3.37 35.64 -13.38
CA GLU A 89 -2.23 35.67 -14.32
C GLU A 89 -1.50 34.32 -14.51
N TRP A 90 -2.01 33.22 -13.95
CA TRP A 90 -1.45 31.87 -14.17
C TRP A 90 -1.82 31.24 -15.53
N LEU A 91 -2.48 31.99 -16.42
CA LEU A 91 -3.00 31.47 -17.70
C LEU A 91 -1.95 31.53 -18.80
N GLY A 92 -1.35 30.36 -19.10
CA GLY A 92 -0.94 29.99 -20.46
C GLY A 92 0.49 29.51 -20.66
N THR A 93 1.42 29.82 -19.75
CA THR A 93 2.83 29.33 -19.84
C THR A 93 3.37 28.82 -18.50
N VAL A 94 2.93 29.40 -17.39
CA VAL A 94 3.20 28.88 -16.03
C VAL A 94 2.35 27.63 -15.74
N ALA A 95 1.15 27.54 -16.33
CA ALA A 95 0.23 26.42 -16.15
C ALA A 95 0.82 25.07 -16.58
N ASP A 96 1.57 25.01 -17.70
CA ASP A 96 2.13 23.76 -18.21
C ASP A 96 3.29 23.25 -17.34
N VAL A 97 4.12 24.16 -16.82
CA VAL A 97 5.20 23.83 -15.88
C VAL A 97 4.65 23.52 -14.49
N ALA A 98 3.59 24.22 -14.06
CA ALA A 98 2.90 23.94 -12.81
C ALA A 98 2.12 22.61 -12.86
N ALA A 99 1.64 22.18 -14.03
CA ALA A 99 1.02 20.88 -14.21
C ALA A 99 1.98 19.72 -13.92
N LEU A 100 3.28 19.88 -14.22
CA LEU A 100 4.32 18.89 -13.85
C LEU A 100 4.58 18.82 -12.33
N LEU A 101 4.15 19.83 -11.57
CA LEU A 101 4.22 19.84 -10.10
C LEU A 101 2.97 19.21 -9.46
N VAL A 102 1.90 19.00 -10.22
CA VAL A 102 0.70 18.34 -9.71
C VAL A 102 1.00 16.85 -9.58
N PRO A 103 0.75 16.26 -8.40
CA PRO A 103 0.86 14.82 -8.23
C PRO A 103 -0.04 14.07 -9.22
N VAL A 104 0.55 13.09 -9.90
CA VAL A 104 -0.13 12.09 -10.71
C VAL A 104 -0.17 10.79 -9.92
N GLU A 105 -1.32 10.13 -9.89
CA GLU A 105 -1.51 8.80 -9.35
C GLU A 105 -1.85 7.83 -10.49
N VAL A 106 -1.13 6.73 -10.60
CA VAL A 106 -1.49 5.60 -11.46
C VAL A 106 -2.07 4.48 -10.60
N VAL A 107 -3.38 4.26 -10.73
CA VAL A 107 -4.11 3.18 -10.07
C VAL A 107 -4.17 1.98 -11.01
N CYS A 108 -3.45 0.94 -10.65
CA CYS A 108 -3.40 -0.31 -11.39
C CYS A 108 -4.65 -1.17 -11.11
N PRO A 109 -5.14 -1.95 -12.08
CA PRO A 109 -6.08 -3.02 -11.79
C PRO A 109 -5.43 -4.07 -10.88
N PRO A 110 -6.21 -4.92 -10.18
CA PRO A 110 -5.66 -6.09 -9.52
C PRO A 110 -5.06 -7.07 -10.56
N VAL A 111 -3.74 -7.21 -10.55
CA VAL A 111 -2.97 -8.11 -11.44
C VAL A 111 -2.67 -9.42 -10.73
N GLU A 112 -2.76 -10.54 -11.44
CA GLU A 112 -2.39 -11.87 -10.91
C GLU A 112 -0.91 -11.88 -10.48
N ILE A 113 -0.60 -12.55 -9.37
CA ILE A 113 0.75 -12.54 -8.79
C ILE A 113 1.82 -13.02 -9.78
N GLY A 114 1.52 -14.04 -10.59
CA GLY A 114 2.41 -14.57 -11.63
C GLY A 114 2.65 -13.61 -12.80
N HIS A 115 1.92 -12.49 -12.87
CA HIS A 115 1.99 -11.52 -13.96
C HIS A 115 2.50 -10.14 -13.52
N LEU A 116 2.97 -9.98 -12.27
CA LEU A 116 3.41 -8.67 -11.75
C LEU A 116 4.56 -8.05 -12.55
N GLU A 117 5.46 -8.86 -13.12
CA GLU A 117 6.56 -8.38 -13.96
C GLU A 117 6.10 -7.60 -15.21
N GLN A 118 4.84 -7.78 -15.64
CA GLN A 118 4.29 -7.00 -16.74
C GLN A 118 4.11 -5.51 -16.40
N LEU A 119 4.16 -5.15 -15.11
CA LEU A 119 4.12 -3.77 -14.64
C LEU A 119 5.51 -3.08 -14.69
N ASP A 120 6.61 -3.83 -14.82
CA ASP A 120 7.96 -3.25 -14.81
C ASP A 120 8.16 -2.30 -16.00
N GLY A 121 7.61 -2.63 -17.17
CA GLY A 121 7.65 -1.78 -18.36
C GLY A 121 6.94 -0.44 -18.17
N LEU A 122 5.86 -0.40 -17.38
CA LEU A 122 5.18 0.84 -17.02
C LEU A 122 6.08 1.72 -16.13
N VAL A 123 6.70 1.12 -15.10
CA VAL A 123 7.62 1.83 -14.20
C VAL A 123 8.80 2.41 -14.98
N ASP A 124 9.40 1.63 -15.89
CA ASP A 124 10.50 2.07 -16.74
C ASP A 124 10.09 3.21 -17.68
N ALA A 125 8.90 3.14 -18.27
CA ALA A 125 8.38 4.19 -19.14
C ALA A 125 8.11 5.50 -18.38
N LEU A 126 7.53 5.42 -17.19
CA LEU A 126 7.32 6.58 -16.31
C LEU A 126 8.65 7.21 -15.89
N ARG A 127 9.63 6.39 -15.47
CA ARG A 127 10.98 6.86 -15.11
C ARG A 127 11.67 7.54 -16.29
N ALA A 128 11.63 6.93 -17.48
CA ALA A 128 12.20 7.52 -18.69
C ALA A 128 11.51 8.83 -19.10
N GLY A 129 10.24 8.99 -18.74
CA GLY A 129 9.48 10.23 -18.88
C GLY A 129 9.91 11.36 -17.93
N GLY A 130 10.71 11.08 -16.92
CA GLY A 130 11.13 12.04 -15.89
C GLY A 130 10.28 12.02 -14.64
N ALA A 131 9.57 10.92 -14.36
CA ALA A 131 8.77 10.81 -13.14
C ALA A 131 9.68 10.90 -11.89
N THR A 132 9.25 11.70 -10.92
CA THR A 132 9.94 11.92 -9.64
C THR A 132 9.05 11.52 -8.48
N GLY A 133 9.57 10.67 -7.61
CA GLY A 133 8.89 10.13 -6.44
C GLY A 133 9.28 10.82 -5.12
N THR A 134 9.20 10.05 -4.03
CA THR A 134 9.35 10.54 -2.65
C THR A 134 10.71 11.21 -2.38
N GLY A 135 11.79 10.83 -3.08
CA GLY A 135 13.16 11.26 -2.76
C GLY A 135 13.54 12.68 -3.21
N GLU A 136 12.94 13.19 -4.29
CA GLU A 136 13.35 14.46 -4.91
C GLU A 136 12.31 15.59 -4.80
N SER A 137 11.08 15.28 -4.39
CA SER A 137 9.99 16.26 -4.33
C SER A 137 9.86 16.93 -2.96
N MET A 138 9.68 18.26 -2.94
CA MET A 138 9.27 18.97 -1.72
C MET A 138 7.83 18.63 -1.27
N LEU A 139 7.08 17.90 -2.09
CA LEU A 139 5.73 17.42 -1.79
C LEU A 139 5.82 16.09 -1.03
N ALA A 140 5.81 16.20 0.29
CA ALA A 140 6.09 15.19 1.31
C ALA A 140 5.09 14.01 1.42
N ALA A 141 4.48 13.53 0.33
CA ALA A 141 3.37 12.58 0.41
C ALA A 141 3.45 11.36 -0.53
N TYR A 142 4.27 11.37 -1.60
CA TYR A 142 4.21 10.33 -2.63
C TYR A 142 4.44 8.93 -2.07
N GLY A 143 3.40 8.10 -2.15
CA GLY A 143 3.39 6.73 -1.69
C GLY A 143 3.31 5.72 -2.82
N LEU A 144 3.73 4.49 -2.50
CA LEU A 144 3.26 3.31 -3.20
C LEU A 144 2.24 2.61 -2.29
N HIS A 145 1.03 2.38 -2.80
CA HIS A 145 0.10 1.46 -2.15
C HIS A 145 0.19 0.09 -2.78
N ILE A 146 0.28 -0.93 -1.94
CA ILE A 146 0.22 -2.33 -2.32
C ILE A 146 -1.10 -2.86 -1.79
N ASN A 147 -1.93 -3.37 -2.69
CA ASN A 147 -3.26 -3.85 -2.38
C ASN A 147 -3.37 -5.35 -2.69
N PRO A 148 -2.78 -6.22 -1.85
CA PRO A 148 -2.86 -7.66 -2.02
C PRO A 148 -4.26 -8.16 -1.63
N GLU A 149 -4.90 -8.86 -2.55
CA GLU A 149 -6.15 -9.58 -2.31
C GLU A 149 -5.94 -10.59 -1.18
N SER A 150 -6.87 -10.69 -0.23
CA SER A 150 -6.77 -11.67 0.86
C SER A 150 -6.93 -13.10 0.32
N PRO A 151 -6.23 -14.11 0.88
CA PRO A 151 -6.43 -15.50 0.46
C PRO A 151 -7.88 -15.98 0.64
N ASP A 152 -8.51 -15.56 1.73
CA ASP A 152 -9.92 -15.77 2.03
C ASP A 152 -10.40 -14.67 2.99
N LEU A 153 -11.70 -14.65 3.27
CA LEU A 153 -12.32 -13.70 4.19
C LEU A 153 -12.65 -14.37 5.54
N GLU A 154 -11.93 -15.42 5.92
CA GLU A 154 -12.13 -16.09 7.20
C GLU A 154 -11.48 -15.29 8.34
N ALA A 155 -12.13 -15.29 9.51
CA ALA A 155 -11.67 -14.52 10.66
C ALA A 155 -10.26 -14.92 11.10
N SER A 156 -9.91 -16.22 11.04
CA SER A 156 -8.58 -16.71 11.40
C SER A 156 -7.49 -16.16 10.48
N THR A 157 -7.74 -16.11 9.17
CA THR A 157 -6.80 -15.58 8.18
C THR A 157 -6.59 -14.10 8.42
N LEU A 158 -7.67 -13.32 8.52
CA LEU A 158 -7.58 -11.88 8.73
C LEU A 158 -6.92 -11.53 10.07
N SER A 159 -7.23 -12.28 11.13
CA SER A 159 -6.62 -12.12 12.45
C SER A 159 -5.11 -12.40 12.42
N ALA A 160 -4.68 -13.40 11.65
CA ALA A 160 -3.27 -13.73 11.47
C ALA A 160 -2.51 -12.62 10.71
N TYR A 161 -3.06 -12.09 9.63
CA TYR A 161 -2.45 -10.97 8.88
C TYR A 161 -2.37 -9.70 9.74
N LEU A 162 -3.43 -9.40 10.48
CA LEU A 162 -3.47 -8.26 11.39
C LEU A 162 -2.43 -8.39 12.51
N SER A 163 -2.27 -9.60 13.07
CA SER A 163 -1.27 -9.91 14.09
C SER A 163 0.16 -9.83 13.54
N ALA A 164 0.40 -10.40 12.35
CA ALA A 164 1.69 -10.33 11.66
C ALA A 164 2.10 -8.87 11.42
N PHE A 165 1.18 -8.05 10.88
CA PHE A 165 1.44 -6.63 10.70
C PHE A 165 1.70 -5.92 12.03
N ALA A 166 0.87 -6.15 13.04
CA ALA A 166 1.00 -5.53 14.36
C ALA A 166 2.37 -5.81 15.02
N LEU A 167 2.89 -7.03 14.84
CA LEU A 167 4.22 -7.43 15.32
C LEU A 167 5.34 -6.83 14.47
N LEU A 168 5.19 -6.82 13.14
CA LEU A 168 6.25 -6.43 12.21
C LEU A 168 6.28 -4.93 11.87
N GLN A 169 5.25 -4.14 12.19
CA GLN A 169 5.05 -2.78 11.69
C GLN A 169 6.25 -1.82 11.87
N TRP A 170 7.01 -1.95 12.97
CA TRP A 170 8.20 -1.12 13.17
C TRP A 170 9.37 -1.55 12.30
N TRP A 171 9.54 -2.86 12.09
CA TRP A 171 10.51 -3.42 11.15
C TRP A 171 10.12 -3.10 9.71
N LEU A 172 8.84 -3.27 9.32
CA LEU A 172 8.32 -2.91 8.00
C LEU A 172 8.57 -1.43 7.67
N SER A 173 8.36 -0.55 8.65
CA SER A 173 8.67 0.88 8.50
C SER A 173 10.16 1.16 8.25
N GLU A 174 11.08 0.35 8.80
CA GLU A 174 12.52 0.48 8.52
C GLU A 174 12.91 -0.19 7.20
N ALA A 175 12.35 -1.35 6.90
CA ALA A 175 12.59 -2.09 5.66
C ALA A 175 12.20 -1.28 4.43
N HIS A 176 11.09 -0.55 4.49
CA HIS A 176 10.70 0.39 3.43
C HIS A 176 11.45 1.73 3.45
N GLN A 177 12.32 1.96 4.45
CA GLN A 177 12.99 3.24 4.66
C GLN A 177 12.00 4.42 4.63
N VAL A 178 10.85 4.26 5.30
CA VAL A 178 9.74 5.22 5.24
C VAL A 178 10.24 6.61 5.61
N ASP A 179 10.07 7.57 4.70
CA ASP A 179 10.53 8.94 4.91
C ASP A 179 9.89 9.52 6.18
N LEU A 180 10.72 10.15 7.03
CA LEU A 180 10.29 10.84 8.24
C LEU A 180 9.25 11.93 7.93
N THR A 181 9.29 12.53 6.74
CA THR A 181 8.32 13.54 6.31
C THR A 181 6.93 12.93 6.08
N ARG A 182 6.85 11.68 5.59
CA ARG A 182 5.59 10.94 5.43
C ARG A 182 4.97 10.52 6.77
N LYS A 183 5.75 10.41 7.85
CA LYS A 183 5.23 10.11 9.20
C LYS A 183 4.32 11.21 9.78
N VAL A 184 4.34 12.40 9.18
CA VAL A 184 3.48 13.53 9.55
C VAL A 184 2.28 13.66 8.59
N SER A 185 2.31 12.98 7.44
CA SER A 185 1.21 12.94 6.48
C SER A 185 0.08 12.04 7.01
N PRO A 186 -1.20 12.39 6.76
CA PRO A 186 -2.26 11.40 6.87
C PRO A 186 -1.95 10.19 5.98
N TYR A 187 -2.47 9.03 6.37
CA TYR A 187 -2.52 7.74 5.67
C TYR A 187 -1.52 6.65 6.03
N ILE A 188 -0.54 6.88 6.92
CA ILE A 188 0.44 5.83 7.30
C ILE A 188 0.57 5.57 8.80
N ASP A 189 -0.42 5.96 9.62
CA ASP A 189 -0.37 5.69 11.05
C ASP A 189 -0.24 4.19 11.34
N LEU A 190 0.72 3.87 12.21
CA LEU A 190 0.92 2.54 12.76
C LEU A 190 -0.15 2.20 13.80
N PHE A 191 -0.34 0.92 14.08
CA PHE A 191 -1.26 0.49 15.12
C PHE A 191 -0.70 0.82 16.51
N SER A 192 -1.55 1.44 17.34
CA SER A 192 -1.19 1.75 18.72
C SER A 192 -1.06 0.49 19.56
N GLU A 193 -0.22 0.52 20.59
CA GLU A 193 -0.12 -0.59 21.55
C GLU A 193 -1.45 -0.90 22.25
N SER A 194 -2.35 0.09 22.37
CA SER A 194 -3.71 -0.12 22.90
C SER A 194 -4.58 -1.02 22.03
N PHE A 195 -4.26 -1.17 20.74
CA PHE A 195 -4.87 -2.13 19.83
C PHE A 195 -4.07 -3.43 19.75
N VAL A 196 -2.74 -3.31 19.62
CA VAL A 196 -1.85 -4.47 19.46
C VAL A 196 -1.92 -5.40 20.67
N ARG A 197 -1.96 -4.86 21.91
CA ARG A 197 -1.99 -5.70 23.11
C ARG A 197 -3.24 -6.57 23.21
N PRO A 198 -4.49 -6.05 23.10
CA PRO A 198 -5.68 -6.89 23.05
C PRO A 198 -5.66 -7.92 21.92
N LEU A 199 -5.24 -7.50 20.72
CA LEU A 199 -5.12 -8.39 19.56
C LEU A 199 -4.21 -9.60 19.83
N LEU A 200 -3.08 -9.39 20.51
CA LEU A 200 -2.13 -10.47 20.79
C LEU A 200 -2.49 -11.30 22.03
N LEU A 201 -3.20 -10.72 23.01
CA LEU A 201 -3.63 -11.44 24.22
C LEU A 201 -4.82 -12.35 23.93
N GLU A 202 -5.78 -11.86 23.17
CA GLU A 202 -7.01 -12.58 22.82
C GLU A 202 -7.29 -12.38 21.32
N PRO A 203 -6.54 -13.07 20.43
CA PRO A 203 -6.75 -12.96 18.99
C PRO A 203 -8.21 -13.27 18.62
N PRO A 204 -8.87 -12.41 17.80
CA PRO A 204 -10.25 -12.64 17.39
C PRO A 204 -10.45 -13.99 16.72
N GLY A 205 -11.35 -14.81 17.28
CA GLY A 205 -11.73 -16.12 16.73
C GLY A 205 -12.94 -16.09 15.80
N THR A 206 -13.67 -14.97 15.75
CA THR A 206 -14.85 -14.77 14.90
C THR A 206 -14.77 -13.43 14.17
N MET A 207 -15.44 -13.33 13.02
CA MET A 207 -15.48 -12.09 12.24
C MET A 207 -16.08 -10.92 13.04
N GLU A 208 -17.12 -11.21 13.83
CA GLU A 208 -17.74 -10.23 14.72
C GLU A 208 -16.73 -9.63 15.70
N SER A 209 -15.99 -10.47 16.42
CA SER A 209 -14.97 -10.00 17.38
C SER A 209 -13.83 -9.25 16.70
N LEU A 210 -13.45 -9.66 15.47
CA LEU A 210 -12.40 -9.01 14.70
C LEU A 210 -12.82 -7.61 14.27
N MET A 211 -14.01 -7.47 13.69
CA MET A 211 -14.54 -6.18 13.26
C MET A 211 -14.79 -5.24 14.44
N GLU A 212 -15.29 -5.75 15.57
CA GLU A 212 -15.49 -4.95 16.77
C GLU A 212 -14.15 -4.39 17.27
N LEU A 213 -13.13 -5.24 17.43
CA LEU A 213 -11.80 -4.83 17.86
C LEU A 213 -11.18 -3.83 16.86
N TYR A 214 -11.23 -4.11 15.56
CA TYR A 214 -10.66 -3.23 14.54
C TYR A 214 -11.35 -1.87 14.51
N LEU A 215 -12.69 -1.84 14.44
CA LEU A 215 -13.45 -0.58 14.34
C LEU A 215 -13.43 0.25 15.63
N GLN A 216 -13.22 -0.38 16.79
CA GLN A 216 -13.03 0.35 18.05
C GLN A 216 -11.73 1.17 18.05
N HIS A 217 -10.65 0.62 17.49
CA HIS A 217 -9.31 1.21 17.60
C HIS A 217 -8.82 1.90 16.31
N ASN A 218 -9.32 1.48 15.15
CA ASN A 218 -8.91 1.93 13.83
C ASN A 218 -10.09 2.39 12.94
N PRO A 219 -11.01 3.27 13.40
CA PRO A 219 -12.14 3.76 12.61
C PRO A 219 -11.72 4.85 11.59
N SER A 220 -10.63 4.64 10.87
CA SER A 220 -10.11 5.60 9.90
C SER A 220 -9.31 4.89 8.83
N ARG A 221 -9.39 5.42 7.60
CA ARG A 221 -8.48 5.04 6.52
C ARG A 221 -7.04 5.49 6.79
N ASN A 222 -6.78 6.36 7.77
CA ASN A 222 -5.43 6.75 8.13
C ASN A 222 -4.71 5.63 8.88
N ARG A 223 -4.31 4.57 8.17
CA ARG A 223 -3.50 3.46 8.71
C ARG A 223 -2.56 2.94 7.63
N ALA A 224 -1.35 2.60 8.08
CA ALA A 224 -0.35 1.91 7.27
C ALA A 224 -0.86 0.59 6.69
N LEU A 225 -1.69 -0.14 7.46
CA LEU A 225 -2.51 -1.24 6.99
C LEU A 225 -3.98 -0.89 7.25
N ASP A 226 -4.69 -0.46 6.21
CA ASP A 226 -6.11 -0.14 6.25
C ASP A 226 -6.94 -1.35 5.80
N MET A 227 -7.75 -1.87 6.72
CA MET A 227 -8.67 -2.98 6.45
C MET A 227 -10.13 -2.53 6.21
N LEU A 228 -10.47 -1.24 6.30
CA LEU A 228 -11.87 -0.82 6.16
C LEU A 228 -12.51 -1.25 4.82
N PRO A 229 -11.81 -1.21 3.67
CA PRO A 229 -12.31 -1.72 2.40
C PRO A 229 -12.61 -3.23 2.41
N LEU A 230 -11.73 -4.01 3.04
CA LEU A 230 -11.90 -5.46 3.19
C LEU A 230 -13.05 -5.78 4.15
N LEU A 231 -13.12 -5.08 5.28
CA LEU A 231 -14.21 -5.25 6.24
C LEU A 231 -15.56 -4.82 5.65
N ALA A 232 -15.59 -3.81 4.76
CA ALA A 232 -16.80 -3.41 4.06
C ALA A 232 -17.24 -4.43 3.00
N GLU A 233 -16.32 -5.20 2.41
CA GLU A 233 -16.67 -6.36 1.55
C GLU A 233 -17.43 -7.43 2.34
N ILE A 234 -17.14 -7.56 3.64
CA ILE A 234 -17.73 -8.58 4.52
C ILE A 234 -19.06 -8.09 5.11
N ASP A 235 -19.08 -6.89 5.67
CA ASP A 235 -20.24 -6.27 6.31
C ASP A 235 -20.14 -4.74 6.21
N GLU A 236 -20.60 -4.20 5.08
CA GLU A 236 -20.58 -2.76 4.80
C GLU A 236 -21.39 -1.97 5.83
N GLU A 237 -22.57 -2.48 6.24
CA GLU A 237 -23.44 -1.79 7.19
C GLU A 237 -22.71 -1.53 8.52
N ARG A 238 -22.01 -2.54 9.04
CA ARG A 238 -21.24 -2.42 10.27
C ARG A 238 -20.10 -1.41 10.14
N VAL A 239 -19.36 -1.41 9.04
CA VAL A 239 -18.30 -0.41 8.80
C VAL A 239 -18.89 1.00 8.72
N ARG A 240 -19.96 1.20 7.94
CA ARG A 240 -20.62 2.50 7.75
C ARG A 240 -21.25 3.04 9.03
N SER A 241 -21.67 2.16 9.94
CA SER A 241 -22.17 2.57 11.26
C SER A 241 -21.11 3.22 12.16
N ARG A 242 -19.81 3.00 11.86
CA ARG A 242 -18.67 3.52 12.64
C ARG A 242 -17.84 4.56 11.88
N VAL A 243 -17.83 4.51 10.54
CA VAL A 243 -16.98 5.37 9.70
C VAL A 243 -17.79 5.92 8.52
N ASP A 244 -17.97 7.24 8.50
CA ASP A 244 -18.58 7.96 7.38
C ASP A 244 -17.48 8.52 6.45
N ASP A 245 -16.91 7.64 5.62
CA ASP A 245 -15.94 8.02 4.58
C ASP A 245 -16.36 7.46 3.20
N PRO A 246 -16.79 8.31 2.25
CA PRO A 246 -17.25 7.87 0.93
C PRO A 246 -16.15 7.24 0.06
N LYS A 247 -14.88 7.40 0.44
CA LYS A 247 -13.74 6.76 -0.23
C LYS A 247 -13.53 5.31 0.18
N ILE A 248 -14.22 4.81 1.20
CA ILE A 248 -14.26 3.36 1.49
C ILE A 248 -15.06 2.71 0.35
N LYS A 249 -14.36 1.89 -0.45
CA LYS A 249 -14.96 1.04 -1.48
C LYS A 249 -14.73 -0.41 -1.08
N ALA A 250 -15.79 -1.18 -0.96
CA ALA A 250 -15.72 -2.60 -0.63
C ALA A 250 -14.88 -3.34 -1.68
N ARG A 251 -13.85 -4.05 -1.21
CA ARG A 251 -13.01 -4.94 -2.04
C ARG A 251 -12.20 -5.88 -1.14
N PRO A 252 -11.96 -7.15 -1.53
CA PRO A 252 -11.34 -8.17 -0.69
C PRO A 252 -9.79 -8.04 -0.62
N THR A 253 -9.27 -6.84 -0.37
CA THR A 253 -7.82 -6.55 -0.35
C THR A 253 -7.41 -5.80 0.90
N PHE A 254 -6.23 -6.13 1.41
CA PHE A 254 -5.53 -5.26 2.35
C PHE A 254 -5.15 -3.96 1.64
N HIS A 255 -5.18 -2.81 2.32
CA HIS A 255 -4.60 -1.57 1.79
C HIS A 255 -3.32 -1.27 2.55
N TYR A 256 -2.18 -1.56 1.94
CA TYR A 256 -0.87 -1.40 2.57
C TYR A 256 -0.16 -0.17 1.99
N ARG A 257 0.12 0.83 2.83
CA ARG A 257 0.50 2.19 2.40
C ARG A 257 1.89 2.66 2.87
N LEU A 258 2.68 1.76 3.45
CA LEU A 258 4.01 2.13 3.98
C LEU A 258 5.03 2.45 2.90
N ALA A 259 5.02 1.73 1.79
CA ALA A 259 6.10 1.81 0.80
C ALA A 259 6.23 3.22 0.21
N ASN A 260 7.47 3.68 0.02
CA ASN A 260 7.76 4.88 -0.76
C ASN A 260 7.66 4.56 -2.25
N CYS A 261 7.31 5.55 -3.07
CA CYS A 261 7.45 5.48 -4.52
C CYS A 261 8.76 6.19 -4.89
N GLN A 262 9.83 5.45 -5.19
CA GLN A 262 11.14 6.01 -5.55
C GLN A 262 11.40 5.81 -7.05
N ILE A 263 10.39 6.15 -7.85
CA ILE A 263 10.35 5.83 -9.28
C ILE A 263 11.54 6.40 -10.07
N GLU A 264 12.12 7.51 -9.61
CA GLU A 264 13.31 8.15 -10.19
C GLU A 264 14.59 7.32 -10.04
N GLN A 265 14.66 6.46 -9.02
CA GLN A 265 15.87 5.70 -8.70
C GLN A 265 16.02 4.52 -9.66
N SER A 266 17.19 4.41 -10.28
CA SER A 266 17.48 3.38 -11.30
C SER A 266 17.55 1.96 -10.73
N ASP A 267 17.79 1.85 -9.42
CA ASP A 267 17.88 0.62 -8.64
C ASP A 267 16.62 0.33 -7.82
N TRP A 268 15.57 1.15 -7.94
CA TRP A 268 14.26 0.87 -7.34
C TRP A 268 13.36 0.11 -8.31
N TYR A 269 12.79 -0.99 -7.81
CA TYR A 269 11.84 -1.82 -8.56
C TYR A 269 10.56 -2.05 -7.76
N LEU A 270 9.44 -2.21 -8.47
CA LEU A 270 8.13 -2.48 -7.84
C LEU A 270 8.13 -3.83 -7.09
N SER A 271 9.03 -4.75 -7.44
CA SER A 271 9.29 -5.99 -6.72
C SER A 271 9.82 -5.78 -5.31
N ASP A 272 10.56 -4.71 -5.03
CA ASP A 272 11.24 -4.52 -3.75
C ASP A 272 10.23 -4.35 -2.60
N PRO A 273 9.25 -3.42 -2.68
CA PRO A 273 8.24 -3.29 -1.64
C PRO A 273 7.25 -4.47 -1.62
N TRP A 274 7.00 -5.14 -2.74
CA TRP A 274 6.23 -6.38 -2.78
C TRP A 274 6.91 -7.51 -2.01
N ASN A 275 8.22 -7.68 -2.19
CA ASN A 275 9.01 -8.72 -1.53
C ASN A 275 9.05 -8.53 -0.01
N ILE A 276 9.01 -7.28 0.47
CA ILE A 276 8.83 -6.95 1.89
C ILE A 276 7.45 -7.38 2.38
N TRP A 277 6.38 -7.14 1.60
CA TRP A 277 5.05 -7.64 1.94
C TRP A 277 5.00 -9.17 2.03
N CYS A 278 5.71 -9.90 1.15
CA CYS A 278 5.79 -11.36 1.24
C CYS A 278 6.38 -11.88 2.57
N VAL A 279 7.23 -11.09 3.26
CA VAL A 279 7.72 -11.45 4.61
C VAL A 279 6.58 -11.45 5.62
N LEU A 280 5.69 -10.44 5.55
CA LEU A 280 4.49 -10.40 6.39
C LEU A 280 3.59 -11.62 6.11
N GLU A 281 3.38 -11.97 4.84
CA GLU A 281 2.58 -13.15 4.50
C GLU A 281 3.21 -14.45 5.02
N ALA A 282 4.54 -14.59 4.94
CA ALA A 282 5.24 -15.74 5.50
C ALA A 282 5.02 -15.88 7.01
N VAL A 283 5.00 -14.77 7.75
CA VAL A 283 4.70 -14.76 9.18
C VAL A 283 3.22 -15.04 9.46
N ALA A 284 2.31 -14.45 8.67
CA ALA A 284 0.87 -14.65 8.83
C ALA A 284 0.44 -16.12 8.63
N GLU A 285 1.14 -16.87 7.78
CA GLU A 285 0.84 -18.29 7.52
C GLU A 285 1.48 -19.25 8.53
N ARG A 286 2.10 -18.73 9.60
CA ARG A 286 2.79 -19.52 10.63
C ARG A 286 2.23 -19.21 12.03
N PRO A 287 1.18 -19.93 12.46
CA PRO A 287 0.58 -19.74 13.78
C PRO A 287 1.56 -19.88 14.93
N ASP A 288 2.53 -20.79 14.80
CA ASP A 288 3.61 -21.01 15.77
C ASP A 288 4.54 -19.79 15.89
N TRP A 289 4.86 -19.13 14.76
CA TRP A 289 5.64 -17.90 14.75
C TRP A 289 4.86 -16.72 15.34
N LEU A 290 3.57 -16.60 15.03
CA LEU A 290 2.71 -15.57 15.63
C LEU A 290 2.59 -15.72 17.15
N GLU A 291 2.44 -16.96 17.65
CA GLU A 291 2.40 -17.23 19.08
C GLU A 291 3.74 -16.89 19.75
N GLU A 292 4.86 -17.31 19.15
CA GLU A 292 6.20 -16.99 19.64
C GLU A 292 6.42 -15.48 19.71
N LEU A 293 6.27 -14.77 18.58
CA LEU A 293 6.48 -13.33 18.49
C LEU A 293 5.51 -12.57 19.39
N GLY A 294 4.25 -13.00 19.47
CA GLY A 294 3.24 -12.45 20.37
C GLY A 294 3.65 -12.53 21.83
N ARG A 295 4.09 -13.72 22.28
CA ARG A 295 4.60 -13.95 23.65
C ARG A 295 5.82 -13.08 23.93
N GLU A 296 6.78 -13.01 23.00
CA GLU A 296 8.00 -12.24 23.13
C GLU A 296 7.73 -10.72 23.17
N PHE A 297 6.79 -10.22 22.35
CA PHE A 297 6.35 -8.82 22.35
C PHE A 297 5.71 -8.44 23.69
N LEU A 298 4.75 -9.25 24.16
CA LEU A 298 4.04 -9.02 25.41
C LEU A 298 4.99 -9.08 26.62
N ALA A 299 5.96 -10.00 26.63
CA ALA A 299 6.95 -10.13 27.70
C ALA A 299 7.91 -8.93 27.79
N ARG A 300 8.22 -8.27 26.66
CA ARG A 300 9.07 -7.06 26.62
C ARG A 300 8.32 -5.79 27.02
N SER A 301 7.01 -5.85 27.15
CA SER A 301 6.20 -4.67 27.36
C SER A 301 6.26 -4.19 28.81
N ARG A 302 6.78 -2.99 29.02
CA ARG A 302 6.99 -2.40 30.34
C ARG A 302 5.75 -1.61 30.78
N PRO A 303 5.35 -1.65 32.07
CA PRO A 303 4.23 -0.84 32.56
C PRO A 303 4.41 0.64 32.20
N LEU A 304 3.36 1.26 31.64
CA LEU A 304 3.29 2.67 31.21
C LEU A 304 4.22 3.09 30.05
N LEU A 305 5.27 2.31 29.75
CA LEU A 305 6.26 2.63 28.73
C LEU A 305 6.10 1.83 27.43
N GLY A 306 5.31 0.76 27.46
CA GLY A 306 5.10 -0.09 26.29
C GLY A 306 6.33 -0.92 25.93
N VAL A 307 6.42 -1.33 24.67
CA VAL A 307 7.58 -2.04 24.12
C VAL A 307 8.57 -1.02 23.56
N ASN A 308 9.86 -1.18 23.88
CA ASN A 308 10.89 -0.34 23.28
C ASN A 308 11.03 -0.68 21.78
N ARG A 309 10.72 0.29 20.92
CA ARG A 309 10.74 0.11 19.46
C ARG A 309 12.09 -0.37 18.92
N THR A 310 13.20 0.23 19.35
CA THR A 310 14.54 -0.12 18.84
C THR A 310 14.91 -1.53 19.27
N GLU A 311 14.74 -1.87 20.55
CA GLU A 311 15.01 -3.23 21.06
C GLU A 311 14.15 -4.28 20.34
N TRP A 312 12.89 -3.96 20.02
CA TRP A 312 12.00 -4.86 19.28
C TRP A 312 12.43 -5.05 17.83
N VAL A 313 12.80 -3.98 17.14
CA VAL A 313 13.26 -4.07 15.75
C VAL A 313 14.58 -4.83 15.65
N ASP A 314 15.52 -4.61 16.57
CA ASP A 314 16.79 -5.36 16.59
C ASP A 314 16.55 -6.85 16.84
N TYR A 315 15.63 -7.18 17.75
CA TYR A 315 15.19 -8.56 17.96
C TYR A 315 14.57 -9.15 16.68
N LEU A 316 13.67 -8.43 16.01
CA LEU A 316 13.02 -8.90 14.79
C LEU A 316 14.00 -9.10 13.63
N LYS A 317 14.99 -8.22 13.45
CA LYS A 317 16.00 -8.38 12.39
C LYS A 317 16.73 -9.72 12.55
N GLN A 318 17.25 -10.00 13.75
CA GLN A 318 17.89 -11.28 14.02
C GLN A 318 16.92 -12.46 13.85
N TRP A 319 15.68 -12.32 14.33
CA TRP A 319 14.69 -13.38 14.22
C TRP A 319 14.33 -13.68 12.75
N LEU A 320 14.16 -12.66 11.91
CA LEU A 320 13.86 -12.81 10.49
C LEU A 320 15.04 -13.40 9.72
N ASP A 321 16.27 -13.02 10.06
CA ASP A 321 17.51 -13.60 9.51
C ASP A 321 17.61 -15.10 9.84
N ASP A 322 17.38 -15.47 11.11
CA ASP A 322 17.43 -16.86 11.59
C ASP A 322 16.39 -17.77 10.92
N HIS A 323 15.30 -17.18 10.42
CA HIS A 323 14.23 -17.87 9.69
C HIS A 323 14.35 -17.74 8.16
N GLU A 324 15.45 -17.19 7.64
CA GLU A 324 15.74 -17.03 6.21
C GLU A 324 14.66 -16.22 5.45
N LEU A 325 14.04 -15.24 6.12
CA LEU A 325 12.99 -14.42 5.52
C LEU A 325 13.51 -13.15 4.83
N VAL A 326 14.67 -12.64 5.26
CA VAL A 326 15.25 -11.35 4.80
C VAL A 326 16.71 -11.48 4.40
#